data_AF-A0A5E4J9A9-F1
#
_entry.id   AF-A0A5E4J9A9-F1
#
_cell.length_a   1.000
_cell.length_b   1.000
_cell.length_c   1.000
_cell.angle_alpha   90.00
_cell.angle_beta   90.00
_cell.angle_gamma   90.00
#
_symmetry.space_group_name_H-M   'P 1'
#
loop_
_entity.id
_entity.type
_entity.pdbx_description
1 polymer ?
#
loop_
_entity_poly.entity_id
_entity_poly.type
_entity_poly.pdbx_seq_one_letter_code
_entity_poly.pdbx_strand_id
1 'polypeptide(L)'
;MNEGGEESCEAIDRTVLTSLRELQEEGDPDIIAEVGGLFLKHSPEKIAAIMKAAENGDAKGLQMAAHSLKSSSAYVGAMRLSAMSKELEQMGRSQIMDGANEKAKRLSAEYSRVMTALEAEIEQSTATRK
;
A
#
# COMPACT_ATOMS: atom_id res chain seq x y z
N MET A 1 -32.03 9.39 10.16
CA MET A 1 -31.09 8.35 9.69
C MET A 1 -29.72 8.94 9.98
N ASN A 2 -29.28 8.75 11.22
CA ASN A 2 -28.27 9.55 11.90
C ASN A 2 -26.86 9.07 11.48
N GLU A 3 -26.15 9.89 10.72
CA GLU A 3 -24.95 10.70 11.05
C GLU A 3 -23.63 9.92 11.05
N GLY A 4 -22.60 10.54 10.45
CA GLY A 4 -21.20 10.16 10.67
C GLY A 4 -20.63 9.15 9.67
N GLY A 5 -20.55 9.52 8.39
CA GLY A 5 -19.47 8.98 7.56
C GLY A 5 -18.16 9.49 8.13
N GLU A 6 -17.59 8.74 9.07
CA GLU A 6 -16.21 8.92 9.49
C GLU A 6 -15.38 8.90 8.21
N GLU A 7 -14.74 10.02 7.87
CA GLU A 7 -13.61 10.00 6.98
C GLU A 7 -12.56 9.11 7.66
N SER A 8 -12.65 7.80 7.44
CA SER A 8 -11.72 6.84 7.99
C SER A 8 -10.34 7.20 7.47
N CYS A 9 -9.60 7.90 8.32
CA CYS A 9 -8.16 8.09 8.26
C CYS A 9 -7.43 6.74 8.54
N GLU A 10 -8.09 5.62 8.23
CA GLU A 10 -7.55 4.28 8.30
C GLU A 10 -6.62 4.10 7.11
N ALA A 11 -5.39 3.65 7.39
CA ALA A 11 -4.39 3.43 6.36
C ALA A 11 -4.77 2.26 5.44
N ILE A 12 -5.72 1.42 5.85
CA ILE A 12 -6.18 0.21 5.17
C ILE A 12 -7.70 0.17 5.17
N ASP A 13 -8.27 -0.07 3.99
CA ASP A 13 -9.69 -0.39 3.81
C ASP A 13 -9.95 -1.85 4.20
N ARG A 14 -10.60 -2.03 5.35
CA ARG A 14 -10.95 -3.34 5.89
C ARG A 14 -11.95 -4.10 5.01
N THR A 15 -12.75 -3.41 4.21
CA THR A 15 -13.70 -4.06 3.29
C THR A 15 -12.97 -4.95 2.29
N VAL A 16 -11.80 -4.50 1.82
CA VAL A 16 -10.94 -5.29 0.92
C VAL A 16 -10.44 -6.55 1.61
N LEU A 17 -9.99 -6.41 2.86
CA LEU A 17 -9.53 -7.55 3.65
C LEU A 17 -10.68 -8.55 3.93
N THR A 18 -11.88 -8.05 4.21
CA THR A 18 -13.07 -8.89 4.38
C THR A 18 -13.39 -9.66 3.10
N SER A 19 -13.41 -9.01 1.95
CA SER A 19 -13.64 -9.70 0.67
C SER A 19 -12.56 -10.74 0.36
N LEU A 20 -11.30 -10.51 0.73
CA LEU A 20 -10.25 -11.52 0.62
C LEU A 20 -10.53 -12.73 1.54
N ARG A 21 -10.97 -12.51 2.77
CA ARG A 21 -11.37 -13.61 3.69
C ARG A 21 -12.54 -14.43 3.15
N GLU A 22 -13.52 -13.80 2.50
CA GLU A 22 -14.67 -14.51 1.92
C GLU A 22 -14.30 -15.48 0.79
N LEU A 23 -13.15 -15.24 0.14
CA LEU A 23 -12.60 -16.13 -0.89
C LEU A 23 -11.75 -17.27 -0.30
N GLN A 24 -11.41 -17.22 0.99
CA GLN A 24 -10.60 -18.24 1.65
C GLN A 24 -11.45 -19.47 1.98
N GLU A 25 -11.00 -20.65 1.56
CA GLU A 25 -11.68 -21.90 1.89
C GLU A 25 -11.37 -22.35 3.32
N GLU A 26 -12.32 -23.09 3.91
CA GLU A 26 -12.17 -23.61 5.27
C GLU A 26 -11.02 -24.64 5.30
N GLY A 27 -9.93 -24.29 6.00
CA GLY A 27 -8.71 -25.12 6.08
C GLY A 27 -7.46 -24.45 5.52
N ASP A 28 -7.62 -23.42 4.69
CA ASP A 28 -6.49 -22.68 4.14
C ASP A 28 -5.74 -21.82 5.17
N PRO A 29 -4.46 -21.48 4.88
CA PRO A 29 -3.73 -20.47 5.63
C PRO A 29 -4.46 -19.13 5.59
N ASP A 30 -4.24 -18.33 6.62
CA ASP A 30 -4.84 -17.01 6.73
C ASP A 30 -4.39 -16.12 5.56
N ILE A 31 -5.33 -15.82 4.66
CA ILE A 31 -5.04 -15.06 3.45
C ILE A 31 -4.53 -13.65 3.77
N ILE A 32 -4.99 -13.03 4.87
CA ILE A 32 -4.52 -11.71 5.28
C ILE A 32 -3.08 -11.78 5.78
N ALA A 33 -2.75 -12.80 6.57
CA ALA A 33 -1.37 -13.04 7.00
C ALA A 33 -0.44 -13.30 5.80
N GLU A 34 -0.90 -14.04 4.79
CA GLU A 34 -0.12 -14.34 3.60
C GLU A 34 0.09 -13.09 2.73
N VAL A 35 -0.98 -12.44 2.29
CA VAL A 35 -0.89 -11.26 1.41
C VAL A 35 -0.24 -10.07 2.13
N GLY A 36 -0.56 -9.90 3.41
CA GLY A 36 0.03 -8.87 4.25
C GLY A 36 1.51 -9.12 4.48
N GLY A 37 1.89 -10.36 4.79
CA GLY A 37 3.30 -10.75 4.95
C GLY A 37 4.12 -10.57 3.67
N LEU A 38 3.55 -10.94 2.52
CA LEU A 38 4.17 -10.68 1.21
C LEU A 38 4.33 -9.19 0.94
N PHE A 39 3.32 -8.37 1.25
CA PHE A 39 3.41 -6.92 1.13
C PHE A 39 4.54 -6.38 2.01
N LEU A 40 4.56 -6.71 3.31
CA LEU A 40 5.59 -6.24 4.25
C LEU A 40 7.01 -6.65 3.84
N LYS A 41 7.17 -7.82 3.23
CA LYS A 41 8.45 -8.32 2.73
C LYS A 41 8.95 -7.58 1.48
N HIS A 42 8.06 -7.27 0.54
CA HIS A 42 8.43 -6.78 -0.80
C HIS A 42 8.19 -5.29 -1.01
N SER A 43 7.47 -4.60 -0.13
CA SER A 43 7.25 -3.16 -0.25
C SER A 43 8.46 -2.29 0.14
N PRO A 44 9.36 -2.66 1.08
CA PRO A 44 10.52 -1.82 1.41
C PRO A 44 11.45 -1.58 0.21
N GLU A 45 11.71 -2.61 -0.60
CA GLU A 45 12.51 -2.51 -1.83
C GLU A 45 11.87 -1.55 -2.85
N LYS A 46 10.54 -1.52 -2.93
CA LYS A 46 9.79 -0.64 -3.85
C LYS A 46 9.84 0.81 -3.38
N ILE A 47 9.69 1.06 -2.07
CA ILE A 47 9.81 2.40 -1.48
C ILE A 47 11.22 2.96 -1.70
N ALA A 48 12.24 2.16 -1.44
CA ALA A 48 13.63 2.55 -1.70
C ALA A 48 13.87 2.88 -3.18
N ALA A 49 13.33 2.08 -4.10
CA ALA A 49 13.42 2.33 -5.53
C ALA A 49 12.71 3.62 -5.96
N ILE A 50 11.52 3.92 -5.41
CA ILE A 50 10.79 5.18 -5.66
C ILE A 50 11.60 6.38 -5.19
N MET A 51 12.10 6.34 -3.96
CA MET A 51 12.92 7.42 -3.38
C MET A 51 14.16 7.67 -4.25
N LYS A 52 14.91 6.62 -4.56
CA LYS A 52 16.12 6.70 -5.39
C LYS A 52 15.81 7.23 -6.80
N ALA A 53 14.72 6.80 -7.40
CA ALA A 53 14.34 7.26 -8.74
C ALA A 53 13.92 8.74 -8.74
N ALA A 54 13.22 9.20 -7.70
CA ALA A 54 12.88 10.60 -7.52
C ALA A 54 14.13 11.47 -7.30
N GLU A 55 15.11 10.99 -6.52
CA GLU A 55 16.35 11.71 -6.24
C GLU A 55 17.23 11.84 -7.48
N ASN A 56 17.32 10.78 -8.28
CA ASN A 56 18.15 10.75 -9.50
C ASN A 56 17.45 11.32 -10.74
N GLY A 57 16.18 11.72 -10.65
CA GLY A 57 15.40 12.12 -11.81
C GLY A 57 15.14 10.98 -12.81
N ASP A 58 15.20 9.72 -12.36
CA ASP A 58 14.94 8.55 -13.19
C ASP A 58 13.43 8.34 -13.36
N ALA A 59 12.87 9.00 -14.37
CA ALA A 59 11.45 8.93 -14.68
C ALA A 59 10.95 7.49 -14.95
N LYS A 60 11.77 6.67 -15.62
CA LYS A 60 11.39 5.28 -15.94
C LYS A 60 11.43 4.41 -14.70
N GLY A 61 12.48 4.53 -13.88
CA GLY A 61 12.57 3.86 -12.59
C GLY A 61 11.42 4.23 -11.66
N LEU A 62 11.06 5.52 -11.61
CA LEU A 62 9.95 6.02 -10.80
C LEU A 62 8.62 5.42 -11.27
N GLN A 63 8.36 5.43 -12.58
CA GLN A 63 7.16 4.84 -13.16
C GLN A 63 7.02 3.36 -12.79
N MET A 64 8.07 2.56 -13.00
CA MET A 64 8.01 1.11 -12.77
C MET A 64 7.84 0.76 -11.29
N ALA A 65 8.60 1.41 -10.41
CA ALA A 65 8.54 1.16 -8.97
C ALA A 65 7.17 1.59 -8.40
N ALA A 66 6.68 2.76 -8.80
CA ALA A 66 5.38 3.27 -8.37
C ALA A 66 4.21 2.43 -8.91
N HIS A 67 4.28 1.96 -10.17
CA HIS A 67 3.27 1.06 -10.72
C HIS A 67 3.17 -0.25 -9.94
N SER A 68 4.32 -0.86 -9.59
CA SER A 68 4.35 -2.09 -8.81
C SER A 68 3.79 -1.88 -7.40
N LEU A 69 4.18 -0.78 -6.72
CA LEU A 69 3.68 -0.47 -5.39
C LEU A 69 2.18 -0.15 -5.38
N LYS A 70 1.66 0.51 -6.41
CA LYS A 70 0.24 0.83 -6.56
C LYS A 70 -0.62 -0.43 -6.49
N SER A 71 -0.28 -1.44 -7.29
CA SER A 71 -1.03 -2.69 -7.37
C SER A 71 -0.94 -3.47 -6.06
N SER A 72 0.25 -3.58 -5.47
CA SER A 72 0.41 -4.28 -4.20
C SER A 72 -0.32 -3.57 -3.05
N SER A 73 -0.36 -2.24 -3.06
CA SER A 73 -1.07 -1.44 -2.07
C SER A 73 -2.59 -1.61 -2.18
N ALA A 74 -3.13 -1.58 -3.40
CA ALA A 74 -4.56 -1.79 -3.61
C ALA A 74 -5.00 -3.20 -3.18
N TYR A 75 -4.16 -4.20 -3.41
CA TYR A 75 -4.44 -5.59 -3.05
C TYR A 75 -4.62 -5.78 -1.54
N VAL A 76 -3.88 -5.04 -0.71
CA VAL A 76 -4.01 -5.10 0.77
C VAL A 76 -4.93 -4.02 1.35
N GLY A 77 -5.74 -3.35 0.51
CA GLY A 77 -6.65 -2.30 0.98
C GLY A 77 -5.99 -0.93 1.27
N ALA A 78 -4.69 -0.76 1.01
CA ALA A 78 -3.98 0.50 1.23
C ALA A 78 -4.26 1.54 0.12
N MET A 79 -5.51 2.01 0.05
CA MET A 79 -6.03 2.83 -1.05
C MET A 79 -5.33 4.18 -1.18
N ARG A 80 -5.02 4.82 -0.05
CA ARG A 80 -4.31 6.11 -0.05
C ARG A 80 -2.87 5.98 -0.56
N LEU A 81 -2.18 4.92 -0.15
CA LEU A 81 -0.84 4.60 -0.67
C LEU A 81 -0.88 4.26 -2.16
N SER A 82 -1.91 3.53 -2.61
CA SER A 82 -2.13 3.25 -4.03
C SER A 82 -2.34 4.53 -4.84
N ALA A 83 -3.15 5.47 -4.34
CA ALA A 83 -3.39 6.77 -4.98
C ALA A 83 -2.10 7.60 -5.10
N MET A 84 -1.30 7.70 -4.03
CA MET A 84 -0.01 8.41 -4.07
C MET A 84 0.99 7.73 -5.02
N SER A 85 0.99 6.39 -5.06
CA SER A 85 1.81 5.65 -6.02
C SER A 85 1.39 5.95 -7.47
N LYS A 86 0.09 6.06 -7.74
CA LYS A 86 -0.43 6.44 -9.06
C LYS A 86 0.03 7.84 -9.48
N GLU A 87 0.09 8.80 -8.57
CA GLU A 87 0.61 10.14 -8.87
C GLU A 87 2.08 10.09 -9.31
N LEU A 88 2.93 9.36 -8.58
CA LEU A 88 4.34 9.20 -8.93
C LEU A 88 4.53 8.41 -10.24
N GLU A 89 3.70 7.39 -10.48
CA GLU A 89 3.67 6.66 -11.75
C GLU A 89 3.37 7.60 -12.92
N GLN A 90 2.40 8.52 -12.75
CA GLN A 90 2.06 9.52 -13.76
C GLN A 90 3.20 10.51 -14.00
N MET A 91 3.88 10.98 -12.95
CA MET A 91 5.05 11.86 -13.08
C MET A 91 6.18 11.20 -13.85
N GLY A 92 6.48 9.93 -13.54
CA GLY A 92 7.47 9.14 -14.28
C GLY A 92 7.05 8.95 -15.75
N ARG A 93 5.77 8.69 -16.00
CA ARG A 93 5.23 8.54 -17.37
C ARG A 93 5.28 9.84 -18.17
N SER A 94 5.01 10.99 -17.55
CA SER A 94 5.05 12.30 -18.22
C SER A 94 6.46 12.89 -18.28
N GLN A 95 7.44 12.25 -17.63
CA GLN A 95 8.82 12.75 -17.47
C GLN A 95 8.91 14.12 -16.78
N ILE A 96 7.89 14.49 -16.01
CA ILE A 96 7.85 15.73 -15.22
C ILE A 96 8.19 15.36 -13.79
N MET A 97 9.46 15.54 -13.42
CA MET A 97 10.01 15.11 -12.13
C MET A 97 10.00 16.22 -11.07
N ASP A 98 9.52 17.42 -11.42
CA ASP A 98 9.36 18.54 -10.51
C ASP A 98 8.48 18.16 -9.32
N GLY A 99 9.04 18.21 -8.11
CA GLY A 99 8.35 17.83 -6.88
C GLY A 99 8.23 16.32 -6.64
N ALA A 100 8.85 15.46 -7.48
CA ALA A 100 8.82 14.01 -7.29
C ALA A 100 9.42 13.60 -5.94
N ASN A 101 10.51 14.25 -5.52
CA ASN A 101 11.15 14.00 -4.22
C ASN A 101 10.21 14.27 -3.04
N GLU A 102 9.46 15.36 -3.09
CA GLU A 102 8.54 15.72 -2.01
C GLU A 102 7.36 14.73 -1.94
N LYS A 103 6.83 14.36 -3.11
CA LYS A 103 5.77 13.34 -3.20
C LYS A 103 6.26 11.96 -2.76
N ALA A 104 7.49 11.57 -3.08
CA ALA A 104 8.11 10.33 -2.64
C ALA A 104 8.28 10.29 -1.11
N LYS A 105 8.71 11.40 -0.48
CA LYS A 105 8.78 11.52 0.99
C LYS A 105 7.42 11.37 1.65
N ARG A 106 6.38 12.04 1.12
CA ARG A 106 5.00 11.91 1.62
C ARG A 106 4.48 10.48 1.48
N LEU A 107 4.77 9.84 0.35
CA LEU A 107 4.43 8.43 0.13
C LEU A 107 5.12 7.52 1.15
N SER A 108 6.40 7.75 1.44
CA SER A 108 7.15 6.98 2.45
C SER A 108 6.55 7.12 3.86
N ALA A 109 6.14 8.33 4.24
CA ALA A 109 5.47 8.56 5.52
C ALA A 109 4.11 7.83 5.62
N GLU A 110 3.33 7.80 4.53
CA GLU A 110 2.09 7.02 4.52
C GLU A 110 2.37 5.51 4.55
N TYR A 111 3.40 5.07 3.83
CA TYR A 111 3.80 3.66 3.83
C TYR A 111 4.08 3.16 5.25
N SER A 112 4.76 3.94 6.09
CA SER A 112 4.95 3.57 7.51
C SER A 112 3.62 3.40 8.26
N ARG A 113 2.61 4.24 7.98
CA ARG A 113 1.27 4.09 8.59
C ARG A 113 0.56 2.83 8.11
N VAL A 114 0.70 2.51 6.82
CA VAL A 114 0.16 1.27 6.23
C VAL A 114 0.82 0.04 6.85
N MET A 115 2.15 0.04 7.05
CA MET A 115 2.83 -1.09 7.68
C MET A 115 2.27 -1.38 9.07
N THR A 116 2.19 -0.36 9.93
CA THR A 116 1.68 -0.53 11.30
C THR A 116 0.22 -1.00 11.31
N ALA A 117 -0.61 -0.45 10.43
CA ALA A 117 -2.01 -0.90 10.32
C ALA A 117 -2.10 -2.35 9.84
N LEU A 118 -1.29 -2.75 8.85
CA LEU A 118 -1.31 -4.08 8.27
C LEU A 118 -0.82 -5.14 9.26
N GLU A 119 0.24 -4.84 10.02
CA GLU A 119 0.74 -5.69 11.09
C GLU A 119 -0.36 -5.96 12.13
N ALA A 120 -1.07 -4.91 12.57
CA ALA A 120 -2.18 -5.05 13.50
C ALA A 120 -3.32 -5.91 12.93
N GLU A 121 -3.65 -5.78 11.64
CA GLU A 121 -4.68 -6.61 10.99
C GLU A 121 -4.24 -8.09 10.90
N ILE A 122 -2.97 -8.37 10.63
CA ILE A 122 -2.41 -9.74 10.63
C ILE A 122 -2.49 -10.35 12.03
N GLU A 123 -2.10 -9.61 13.07
CA GLU A 123 -2.17 -10.07 14.46
C GLU A 123 -3.62 -10.37 14.89
N GLN A 124 -4.57 -9.48 14.56
CA GLN A 124 -5.99 -9.70 14.85
C GLN A 124 -6.57 -10.91 14.09
N SER A 125 -6.14 -11.12 12.84
CA SER A 125 -6.58 -12.25 12.03
C SER A 125 -6.15 -13.59 12.61
N THR A 126 -4.89 -13.69 13.02
CA THR A 126 -4.34 -14.90 13.64
C THR A 126 -4.91 -15.17 15.04
N ALA A 127 -5.25 -14.11 15.80
CA ALA A 127 -5.84 -14.23 17.13
C ALA A 127 -7.28 -14.78 17.13
N THR A 128 -8.06 -14.51 16.08
CA THR A 128 -9.46 -14.96 15.97
C THR A 128 -9.60 -16.47 15.74
N ARG A 129 -8.50 -17.17 15.40
CA ARG A 129 -8.46 -18.62 15.19
C ARG A 129 -8.02 -19.42 16.43
N LYS A 130 -7.66 -18.76 17.54
CA LYS A 130 -7.35 -19.40 18.83
C LYS A 130 -8.60 -19.55 19.68
#